data_AF-A0A261KWZ0-F1
#
_entry.id   AF-A0A261KWZ0-F1
#
_cell.length_a   1.000
_cell.length_b   1.000
_cell.length_c   1.000
_cell.angle_alpha   90.00
_cell.angle_beta   90.00
_cell.angle_gamma   90.00
#
_symmetry.space_group_name_H-M   'P 1'
#
loop_
_entity.id
_entity.type
_entity.pdbx_description
1 polymer ?
#
loop_
_entity_poly.entity_id
_entity_poly.type
_entity_poly.pdbx_seq_one_letter_code
_entity_poly.pdbx_strand_id
1 'polypeptide(L)'
;CKQWSYFNKNFNERAYQLPKIFPNQNVENLAICVTGIGGTKDFNALIVNTIPDVQLQANGQCFPLYTHEKQSDLGSLFATTNTEKYTKKSNIPDTILKDFQKEYQDKTITKKDIFYYIYGVLHSPEYKQRFAADLKKMLPRIPYTKDFWKFSKAGKELAYWHLNYETIKPYELEEFKKDLFLNDEDYRVEKMTFGKNKNGIDKTIIIYNSKLTLSQIPLETYQYIVNGKSALEWVIERYKITKDKNSGIVNDPNNWSEDSRYIVNLVKRIVRVSLETVKIVNNLPPLNERK
;
A
#
# COMPACT_ATOMS: atom_id res chain seq x y z
N CYS A 1 3.82 -1.78 -6.09
CA CYS A 1 4.07 -1.82 -7.56
C CYS A 1 2.96 -2.66 -8.17
N LYS A 2 2.01 -2.02 -8.87
CA LYS A 2 0.90 -2.73 -9.51
C LYS A 2 1.39 -3.50 -10.73
N GLN A 3 0.70 -4.60 -11.04
CA GLN A 3 0.94 -5.46 -12.19
C GLN A 3 -0.41 -5.98 -12.68
N TRP A 4 -0.47 -6.33 -13.96
CA TRP A 4 -1.63 -7.02 -14.52
C TRP A 4 -1.62 -8.48 -14.04
N SER A 5 -2.79 -8.96 -13.61
CA SER A 5 -2.97 -10.35 -13.18
C SER A 5 -4.11 -10.97 -13.94
N TYR A 6 -3.86 -12.11 -14.59
CA TYR A 6 -4.92 -12.96 -15.11
C TYR A 6 -5.54 -13.74 -13.94
N PHE A 7 -6.60 -13.19 -13.37
CA PHE A 7 -7.26 -13.75 -12.18
C PHE A 7 -8.38 -14.73 -12.57
N ASN A 8 -8.07 -16.02 -12.53
CA ASN A 8 -8.97 -17.11 -12.90
C ASN A 8 -8.81 -18.30 -11.92
N LYS A 9 -9.93 -18.79 -11.38
CA LYS A 9 -9.95 -19.89 -10.39
C LYS A 9 -9.23 -21.17 -10.87
N ASN A 10 -9.18 -21.43 -12.17
CA ASN A 10 -8.51 -22.61 -12.73
C ASN A 10 -7.01 -22.43 -12.89
N PHE A 11 -6.52 -21.17 -12.97
CA PHE A 11 -5.11 -20.84 -13.17
C PHE A 11 -4.44 -20.27 -11.91
N ASN A 12 -5.20 -19.95 -10.87
CA ASN A 12 -4.68 -19.50 -9.58
C ASN A 12 -4.90 -20.57 -8.51
N GLU A 13 -3.81 -21.12 -8.00
CA GLU A 13 -3.80 -22.19 -6.99
C GLU A 13 -4.69 -21.89 -5.77
N ARG A 14 -4.67 -20.63 -5.28
CA ARG A 14 -5.51 -20.19 -4.17
C ARG A 14 -6.04 -18.77 -4.40
N ALA A 15 -7.34 -18.68 -4.67
CA ALA A 15 -8.06 -17.39 -4.76
C ALA A 15 -8.58 -16.88 -3.40
N TYR A 16 -8.63 -17.74 -2.38
CA TYR A 16 -9.19 -17.43 -1.05
C TYR A 16 -10.54 -16.70 -1.12
N GLN A 17 -10.72 -15.64 -0.32
CA GLN A 17 -11.91 -14.80 -0.33
C GLN A 17 -11.79 -13.60 -1.29
N LEU A 18 -10.73 -13.52 -2.11
CA LEU A 18 -10.53 -12.39 -3.04
C LEU A 18 -11.74 -12.14 -3.96
N PRO A 19 -12.44 -13.15 -4.52
CA PRO A 19 -13.65 -12.91 -5.31
C PRO A 19 -14.81 -12.25 -4.55
N LYS A 20 -14.85 -12.33 -3.21
CA LYS A 20 -15.83 -11.61 -2.37
C LYS A 20 -15.34 -10.20 -2.01
N ILE A 21 -14.03 -9.98 -2.00
CA ILE A 21 -13.43 -8.70 -1.61
C ILE A 21 -13.34 -7.79 -2.84
N PHE A 22 -12.76 -8.29 -3.93
CA PHE A 22 -12.56 -7.63 -5.21
C PHE A 22 -13.15 -8.52 -6.33
N PRO A 23 -14.49 -8.52 -6.52
CA PRO A 23 -15.13 -9.43 -7.47
C PRO A 23 -14.74 -9.19 -8.92
N ASN A 24 -14.55 -7.93 -9.30
CA ASN A 24 -14.09 -7.51 -10.61
C ASN A 24 -13.48 -6.10 -10.54
N GLN A 25 -12.95 -5.62 -11.66
CA GLN A 25 -12.26 -4.32 -11.75
C GLN A 25 -13.15 -3.09 -11.54
N ASN A 26 -14.48 -3.23 -11.65
CA ASN A 26 -15.43 -2.13 -11.52
C ASN A 26 -15.97 -1.98 -10.08
N VAL A 27 -15.69 -2.93 -9.20
CA VAL A 27 -16.16 -2.91 -7.80
C VAL A 27 -15.06 -2.38 -6.90
N GLU A 28 -15.25 -1.15 -6.44
CA GLU A 28 -14.31 -0.52 -5.50
C GLU A 28 -14.40 -1.10 -4.09
N ASN A 29 -13.24 -1.38 -3.51
CA ASN A 29 -13.11 -1.77 -2.12
C ASN A 29 -11.77 -1.33 -1.54
N LEU A 30 -11.65 -1.38 -0.22
CA LEU A 30 -10.40 -1.12 0.50
C LEU A 30 -10.08 -2.32 1.39
N ALA A 31 -8.82 -2.67 1.51
CA ALA A 31 -8.37 -3.67 2.48
C ALA A 31 -7.05 -3.26 3.13
N ILE A 32 -6.92 -3.47 4.44
CA ILE A 32 -5.65 -3.29 5.17
C ILE A 32 -4.94 -4.63 5.19
N CYS A 33 -3.80 -4.73 4.52
CA CYS A 33 -2.94 -5.92 4.54
C CYS A 33 -1.85 -5.77 5.59
N VAL A 34 -1.65 -6.79 6.42
CA VAL A 34 -0.64 -6.79 7.49
C VAL A 34 0.38 -7.90 7.29
N THR A 35 1.56 -7.75 7.89
CA THR A 35 2.62 -8.78 7.85
C THR A 35 2.12 -10.14 8.36
N GLY A 36 2.50 -11.22 7.67
CA GLY A 36 2.16 -12.57 8.06
C GLY A 36 2.76 -12.99 9.41
N ILE A 37 2.02 -13.81 10.14
CA ILE A 37 2.46 -14.39 11.42
C ILE A 37 3.69 -15.26 11.18
N GLY A 38 4.66 -15.20 12.09
CA GLY A 38 5.91 -15.95 11.98
C GLY A 38 6.90 -15.39 10.96
N GLY A 39 6.60 -14.23 10.36
CA GLY A 39 7.51 -13.52 9.47
C GLY A 39 8.84 -13.17 10.14
N THR A 40 9.90 -13.11 9.33
CA THR A 40 11.23 -12.64 9.77
C THR A 40 11.38 -11.12 9.69
N LYS A 41 10.41 -10.43 9.08
CA LYS A 41 10.38 -8.97 8.92
C LYS A 41 9.57 -8.32 10.02
N ASP A 42 9.90 -7.06 10.30
CA ASP A 42 9.14 -6.25 11.24
C ASP A 42 7.70 -6.02 10.77
N PHE A 43 6.79 -5.91 11.74
CA PHE A 43 5.37 -5.71 11.48
C PHE A 43 5.12 -4.40 10.72
N ASN A 44 4.35 -4.52 9.64
CA ASN A 44 3.87 -3.40 8.84
C ASN A 44 2.43 -3.62 8.38
N ALA A 45 1.77 -2.53 8.02
CA ALA A 45 0.43 -2.51 7.46
C ALA A 45 0.42 -1.64 6.20
N LEU A 46 -0.26 -2.10 5.15
CA LEU A 46 -0.43 -1.37 3.90
C LEU A 46 -1.87 -1.51 3.43
N ILE A 47 -2.54 -0.38 3.19
CA ILE A 47 -3.86 -0.36 2.59
C ILE A 47 -3.79 -0.53 1.07
N VAL A 48 -4.74 -1.27 0.50
CA VAL A 48 -4.86 -1.51 -0.93
C VAL A 48 -6.29 -1.28 -1.40
N ASN A 49 -6.43 -0.90 -2.68
CA ASN A 49 -7.70 -0.81 -3.40
C ASN A 49 -7.77 -1.75 -4.62
N THR A 50 -6.80 -2.65 -4.76
CA THR A 50 -6.73 -3.67 -5.82
C THR A 50 -6.41 -5.03 -5.18
N ILE A 51 -6.53 -6.09 -5.97
CA ILE A 51 -6.21 -7.45 -5.52
C ILE A 51 -4.76 -7.51 -5.02
N PRO A 52 -4.52 -7.88 -3.74
CA PRO A 52 -3.18 -8.07 -3.20
C PRO A 52 -2.65 -9.47 -3.57
N ASP A 53 -1.36 -9.53 -3.89
CA ASP A 53 -0.62 -10.80 -3.98
C ASP A 53 -0.36 -11.38 -2.58
N VAL A 54 -0.25 -12.71 -2.47
CA VAL A 54 -0.01 -13.40 -1.19
C VAL A 54 1.31 -12.99 -0.53
N GLN A 55 2.32 -12.59 -1.32
CA GLN A 55 3.61 -12.13 -0.83
C GLN A 55 3.68 -10.62 -0.57
N LEU A 56 2.59 -9.86 -0.78
CA LEU A 56 2.58 -8.40 -0.58
C LEU A 56 3.10 -8.02 0.82
N GLN A 57 2.71 -8.78 1.85
CA GLN A 57 3.13 -8.61 3.24
C GLN A 57 3.60 -9.95 3.85
N ALA A 58 4.45 -10.69 3.12
CA ALA A 58 5.06 -11.95 3.58
C ALA A 58 4.04 -12.99 4.11
N ASN A 59 3.16 -13.49 3.23
CA ASN A 59 2.02 -14.36 3.57
C ASN A 59 1.02 -13.69 4.53
N GLY A 60 0.85 -12.38 4.36
CA GLY A 60 0.00 -11.54 5.17
C GLY A 60 -1.49 -11.83 5.04
N GLN A 61 -2.26 -11.30 5.99
CA GLN A 61 -3.72 -11.28 5.91
C GLN A 61 -4.20 -9.89 5.51
N CYS A 62 -5.30 -9.82 4.78
CA CYS A 62 -5.94 -8.57 4.40
C CYS A 62 -7.33 -8.46 5.03
N PHE A 63 -7.60 -7.33 5.65
CA PHE A 63 -8.84 -7.00 6.35
C PHE A 63 -9.65 -6.01 5.51
N PRO A 64 -10.65 -6.48 4.76
CA PRO A 64 -11.40 -5.65 3.84
C PRO A 64 -12.46 -4.81 4.56
N LEU A 65 -12.71 -3.60 4.08
CA LEU A 65 -13.78 -2.73 4.60
C LEU A 65 -15.17 -3.31 4.27
N TYR A 66 -15.31 -3.89 3.08
CA TYR A 66 -16.54 -4.50 2.61
C TYR A 66 -16.32 -5.92 2.08
N THR A 67 -17.37 -6.74 2.09
CA THR A 67 -17.49 -7.93 1.24
C THR A 67 -18.68 -7.76 0.30
N HIS A 68 -18.61 -8.44 -0.84
CA HIS A 68 -19.59 -8.38 -1.90
C HIS A 68 -20.19 -9.78 -2.12
N GLU A 69 -21.50 -9.82 -2.28
CA GLU A 69 -22.25 -11.04 -2.61
C GLU A 69 -23.01 -10.80 -3.92
N LYS A 70 -22.99 -11.77 -4.83
CA LYS A 70 -23.72 -11.66 -6.09
C LYS A 70 -25.22 -11.70 -5.81
N GLN A 71 -26.00 -10.80 -6.43
CA GLN A 71 -27.46 -10.79 -6.25
C GLN A 71 -28.13 -12.08 -6.73
N SER A 72 -27.57 -12.77 -7.73
CA SER A 72 -28.03 -14.11 -8.15
C SER A 72 -28.03 -15.13 -7.02
N ASP A 73 -27.07 -15.00 -6.10
CA ASP A 73 -26.86 -15.95 -5.00
C ASP A 73 -27.77 -15.60 -3.79
N LEU A 74 -28.41 -14.42 -3.81
CA LEU A 74 -29.35 -13.93 -2.81
C LEU A 74 -30.83 -14.22 -3.17
N GLY A 75 -31.08 -14.84 -4.33
CA GLY A 75 -32.42 -15.28 -4.77
C GLY A 75 -33.01 -14.47 -5.93
N SER A 76 -33.93 -15.09 -6.66
CA SER A 76 -34.54 -14.60 -7.92
C SER A 76 -35.18 -13.20 -7.84
N LEU A 77 -35.67 -12.79 -6.66
CA LEU A 77 -36.32 -11.49 -6.46
C LEU A 77 -35.41 -10.27 -6.71
N PHE A 78 -34.08 -10.46 -6.67
CA PHE A 78 -33.10 -9.39 -6.87
C PHE A 78 -32.37 -9.47 -8.22
N ALA A 79 -32.68 -10.46 -9.06
CA ALA A 79 -32.00 -10.65 -10.34
C ALA A 79 -32.54 -9.69 -11.40
N THR A 80 -31.94 -8.49 -11.52
CA THR A 80 -32.19 -7.63 -12.69
C THR A 80 -31.31 -8.05 -13.87
N THR A 81 -31.88 -8.10 -15.06
CA THR A 81 -31.18 -8.45 -16.30
C THR A 81 -30.05 -7.47 -16.62
N ASN A 82 -28.87 -8.03 -16.95
CA ASN A 82 -27.72 -7.39 -17.61
C ASN A 82 -26.76 -6.48 -16.81
N THR A 83 -26.74 -6.52 -15.49
CA THR A 83 -25.55 -6.05 -14.72
C THR A 83 -25.26 -7.05 -13.61
N GLU A 84 -24.01 -7.53 -13.49
CA GLU A 84 -23.58 -8.26 -12.30
C GLU A 84 -23.71 -7.32 -11.09
N LYS A 85 -24.87 -7.31 -10.46
CA LYS A 85 -25.10 -6.48 -9.29
C LYS A 85 -24.60 -7.21 -8.05
N TYR A 86 -23.70 -6.55 -7.35
CA TYR A 86 -23.16 -7.02 -6.09
C TYR A 86 -23.81 -6.26 -4.94
N THR A 87 -24.28 -6.98 -3.93
CA THR A 87 -24.69 -6.39 -2.66
C THR A 87 -23.46 -6.18 -1.78
N LYS A 88 -23.25 -4.94 -1.35
CA LYS A 88 -22.11 -4.52 -0.54
C LYS A 88 -22.43 -4.62 0.94
N LYS A 89 -21.68 -5.44 1.68
CA LYS A 89 -21.81 -5.64 3.13
C LYS A 89 -20.59 -5.09 3.85
N SER A 90 -20.80 -4.26 4.86
CA SER A 90 -19.71 -3.76 5.73
C SER A 90 -19.17 -4.86 6.65
N ASN A 91 -17.85 -4.98 6.74
CA ASN A 91 -17.20 -5.95 7.63
C ASN A 91 -17.00 -5.46 9.06
N ILE A 92 -17.28 -4.18 9.32
CA ILE A 92 -17.44 -3.67 10.68
C ILE A 92 -18.91 -3.89 11.08
N PRO A 93 -19.21 -4.76 12.07
CA PRO A 93 -20.57 -5.00 12.54
C PRO A 93 -21.18 -3.76 13.22
N ASP A 94 -22.51 -3.67 13.25
CA ASP A 94 -23.20 -2.58 13.95
C ASP A 94 -22.98 -2.63 15.47
N THR A 95 -22.73 -3.81 16.03
CA THR A 95 -22.35 -3.98 17.43
C THR A 95 -21.04 -3.26 17.73
N ILE A 96 -20.00 -3.51 16.94
CA ILE A 96 -18.70 -2.83 17.08
C ILE A 96 -18.83 -1.31 16.88
N LEU A 97 -19.66 -0.86 15.92
CA LEU A 97 -19.92 0.57 15.76
C LEU A 97 -20.52 1.17 17.05
N LYS A 98 -21.53 0.51 17.63
CA LYS A 98 -22.17 0.94 18.89
C LYS A 98 -21.18 0.94 20.06
N ASP A 99 -20.28 -0.04 20.12
CA ASP A 99 -19.24 -0.12 21.16
C ASP A 99 -18.29 1.07 21.07
N PHE A 100 -17.76 1.39 19.88
CA PHE A 100 -16.94 2.59 19.68
C PHE A 100 -17.70 3.88 20.03
N GLN A 101 -18.92 4.05 19.55
CA GLN A 101 -19.71 5.25 19.85
C GLN A 101 -20.00 5.40 21.35
N LYS A 102 -20.19 4.29 22.08
CA LYS A 102 -20.39 4.28 23.53
C LYS A 102 -19.08 4.61 24.26
N GLU A 103 -17.99 3.94 23.88
CA GLU A 103 -16.66 4.10 24.49
C GLU A 103 -16.16 5.54 24.40
N TYR A 104 -16.33 6.15 23.23
CA TYR A 104 -15.91 7.54 22.97
C TYR A 104 -16.99 8.57 23.27
N GLN A 105 -18.19 8.15 23.67
CA GLN A 105 -19.37 9.01 23.88
C GLN A 105 -19.66 9.91 22.67
N ASP A 106 -19.44 9.39 21.47
CA ASP A 106 -19.53 10.13 20.22
C ASP A 106 -20.32 9.35 19.19
N LYS A 107 -21.55 9.82 18.91
CA LYS A 107 -22.47 9.20 17.95
C LYS A 107 -22.11 9.51 16.49
N THR A 108 -21.18 10.43 16.24
CA THR A 108 -20.76 10.81 14.88
C THR A 108 -19.75 9.83 14.28
N ILE A 109 -19.13 8.97 15.10
CA ILE A 109 -18.21 7.93 14.65
C ILE A 109 -18.92 7.01 13.66
N THR A 110 -18.32 6.84 12.48
CA THR A 110 -18.77 5.90 11.44
C THR A 110 -17.88 4.67 11.36
N LYS A 111 -18.35 3.63 10.67
CA LYS A 111 -17.56 2.42 10.38
C LYS A 111 -16.28 2.74 9.60
N LYS A 112 -16.33 3.73 8.70
CA LYS A 112 -15.16 4.13 7.92
C LYS A 112 -14.12 4.81 8.81
N ASP A 113 -14.55 5.59 9.81
CA ASP A 113 -13.65 6.19 10.79
C ASP A 113 -12.98 5.12 11.66
N ILE A 114 -13.70 4.05 12.04
CA ILE A 114 -13.11 2.90 12.76
C ILE A 114 -12.07 2.19 11.88
N PHE A 115 -12.34 2.01 10.59
CA PHE A 115 -11.39 1.41 9.66
C PHE A 115 -10.09 2.22 9.54
N TYR A 116 -10.20 3.54 9.40
CA TYR A 116 -9.02 4.41 9.38
C TYR A 116 -8.34 4.52 10.73
N TYR A 117 -9.09 4.51 11.83
CA TYR A 117 -8.56 4.43 13.18
C TYR A 117 -7.62 3.23 13.35
N ILE A 118 -8.06 2.04 12.91
CA ILE A 118 -7.23 0.83 12.91
C ILE A 118 -5.95 1.07 12.11
N TYR A 119 -6.05 1.63 10.90
CA TYR A 119 -4.88 1.89 10.07
C TYR A 119 -3.89 2.86 10.74
N GLY A 120 -4.38 3.90 11.41
CA GLY A 120 -3.56 4.85 12.17
C GLY A 120 -2.85 4.19 13.36
N VAL A 121 -3.56 3.37 14.15
CA VAL A 121 -2.96 2.64 15.29
C VAL A 121 -1.87 1.68 14.81
N LEU A 122 -2.09 0.97 13.71
CA LEU A 122 -1.10 0.06 13.13
C LEU A 122 0.17 0.77 12.62
N HIS A 123 0.13 2.09 12.45
CA HIS A 123 1.28 2.92 12.11
C HIS A 123 1.96 3.58 13.32
N SER A 124 1.40 3.46 14.52
CA SER A 124 2.02 3.98 15.74
C SER A 124 3.34 3.26 16.05
N PRO A 125 4.47 3.99 16.15
CA PRO A 125 5.74 3.40 16.57
C PRO A 125 5.64 2.78 17.97
N GLU A 126 4.93 3.44 18.89
CA GLU A 126 4.68 2.95 20.24
C GLU A 126 3.92 1.62 20.24
N TYR A 127 2.86 1.50 19.42
CA TYR A 127 2.10 0.25 19.28
C TYR A 127 2.99 -0.88 18.75
N LYS A 128 3.73 -0.62 17.66
CA LYS A 128 4.62 -1.62 17.05
C LYS A 128 5.70 -2.08 18.04
N GLN A 129 6.28 -1.17 18.81
CA GLN A 129 7.31 -1.47 19.80
C GLN A 129 6.77 -2.26 20.99
N ARG A 130 5.67 -1.80 21.59
CA ARG A 130 5.07 -2.43 22.79
C ARG A 130 4.54 -3.82 22.52
N PHE A 131 3.94 -4.04 21.35
CA PHE A 131 3.32 -5.31 20.98
C PHE A 131 4.16 -6.15 19.99
N ALA A 132 5.45 -5.83 19.79
CA ALA A 132 6.31 -6.49 18.80
C ALA A 132 6.31 -8.03 18.92
N ALA A 133 6.36 -8.55 20.15
CA ALA A 133 6.35 -9.99 20.42
C ALA A 133 5.04 -10.67 20.00
N ASP A 134 3.91 -10.01 20.26
CA ASP A 134 2.57 -10.51 19.91
C ASP A 134 2.32 -10.39 18.41
N LEU A 135 2.68 -9.27 17.79
CA LEU A 135 2.54 -9.03 16.34
C LEU A 135 3.32 -10.04 15.50
N LYS A 136 4.37 -10.66 16.07
CA LYS A 136 5.10 -11.76 15.43
C LYS A 136 4.39 -13.11 15.52
N LYS A 137 3.55 -13.32 16.54
CA LYS A 137 2.95 -14.62 16.89
C LYS A 137 1.46 -14.71 16.56
N MET A 138 0.76 -13.58 16.44
CA MET A 138 -0.68 -13.54 16.23
C MET A 138 -1.13 -12.29 15.47
N LEU A 139 -2.40 -12.29 15.03
CA LEU A 139 -3.01 -11.14 14.37
C LEU A 139 -3.08 -9.92 15.32
N PRO A 140 -2.94 -8.69 14.78
CA PRO A 140 -2.96 -7.48 15.59
C PRO A 140 -4.29 -7.32 16.33
N ARG A 141 -4.20 -6.97 17.61
CA ARG A 141 -5.33 -6.57 18.44
C ARG A 141 -5.29 -5.06 18.63
N ILE A 142 -6.40 -4.39 18.36
CA ILE A 142 -6.45 -2.93 18.32
C ILE A 142 -7.06 -2.41 19.62
N PRO A 143 -6.31 -1.67 20.45
CA PRO A 143 -6.84 -1.10 21.68
C PRO A 143 -7.72 0.12 21.41
N TYR A 144 -8.53 0.49 22.39
CA TYR A 144 -9.13 1.81 22.47
C TYR A 144 -8.09 2.80 22.99
N THR A 145 -7.75 3.81 22.20
CA THR A 145 -6.81 4.87 22.57
C THR A 145 -7.57 6.05 23.14
N LYS A 146 -6.94 6.94 23.90
CA LYS A 146 -7.63 8.15 24.39
C LYS A 146 -8.10 9.06 23.25
N ASP A 147 -7.26 9.22 22.22
CA ASP A 147 -7.43 10.19 21.12
C ASP A 147 -7.92 9.53 19.80
N PHE A 148 -9.14 8.97 19.78
CA PHE A 148 -9.73 8.30 18.59
C PHE A 148 -9.57 9.11 17.30
N TRP A 149 -9.99 10.38 17.33
CA TRP A 149 -10.04 11.21 16.13
C TRP A 149 -8.65 11.55 15.59
N LYS A 150 -7.61 11.61 16.43
CA LYS A 150 -6.25 11.83 15.93
C LYS A 150 -5.75 10.60 15.16
N PHE A 151 -5.93 9.40 15.71
CA PHE A 151 -5.59 8.16 15.01
C PHE A 151 -6.43 7.94 13.75
N SER A 152 -7.74 8.20 13.81
CA SER A 152 -8.63 8.08 12.65
C SER A 152 -8.25 9.04 11.52
N LYS A 153 -8.00 10.32 11.83
CA LYS A 153 -7.59 11.31 10.84
C LYS A 153 -6.22 10.99 10.24
N ALA A 154 -5.24 10.63 11.08
CA ALA A 154 -3.92 10.20 10.61
C ALA A 154 -4.01 8.95 9.72
N GLY A 155 -4.80 7.95 10.11
CA GLY A 155 -5.02 6.75 9.29
C GLY A 155 -5.71 7.05 7.96
N LYS A 156 -6.64 8.01 7.91
CA LYS A 156 -7.27 8.47 6.67
C LYS A 156 -6.28 9.18 5.76
N GLU A 157 -5.41 10.02 6.33
CA GLU A 157 -4.37 10.73 5.59
C GLU A 157 -3.30 9.77 5.05
N LEU A 158 -2.83 8.82 5.86
CA LEU A 158 -1.95 7.73 5.42
C LEU A 158 -2.58 6.93 4.29
N ALA A 159 -3.87 6.61 4.41
CA ALA A 159 -4.59 5.89 3.36
C ALA A 159 -4.65 6.69 2.05
N TYR A 160 -4.84 8.00 2.11
CA TYR A 160 -4.81 8.86 0.92
C TYR A 160 -3.45 8.74 0.21
N TRP A 161 -2.33 8.89 0.92
CA TRP A 161 -1.00 8.81 0.32
C TRP A 161 -0.70 7.42 -0.26
N HIS A 162 -1.05 6.35 0.47
CA HIS A 162 -0.75 4.99 0.06
C HIS A 162 -1.64 4.48 -1.08
N LEU A 163 -2.88 4.95 -1.21
CA LEU A 163 -3.78 4.56 -2.30
C LEU A 163 -3.50 5.34 -3.59
N ASN A 164 -3.07 6.60 -3.47
CA ASN A 164 -2.82 7.50 -4.59
C ASN A 164 -1.33 7.63 -4.94
N TYR A 165 -0.50 6.68 -4.51
CA TYR A 165 0.96 6.74 -4.67
C TYR A 165 1.42 6.89 -6.14
N GLU A 166 0.57 6.52 -7.11
CA GLU A 166 0.85 6.62 -8.55
C GLU A 166 0.31 7.92 -9.18
N THR A 167 -0.57 8.66 -8.50
CA THR A 167 -1.32 9.78 -9.08
C THR A 167 -1.08 11.11 -8.39
N ILE A 168 -0.54 11.12 -7.17
CA ILE A 168 -0.17 12.36 -6.49
C ILE A 168 0.85 13.19 -7.28
N LYS A 169 0.94 14.49 -6.97
CA LYS A 169 1.97 15.37 -7.54
C LYS A 169 3.36 14.80 -7.19
N PRO A 170 4.27 14.61 -8.15
CA PRO A 170 5.64 14.17 -7.89
C PRO A 170 6.40 15.12 -6.94
N TYR A 171 7.32 14.60 -6.12
CA TYR A 171 8.29 15.42 -5.40
C TYR A 171 9.26 16.07 -6.38
N GLU A 172 9.63 17.32 -6.14
CA GLU A 172 10.61 18.00 -6.97
C GLU A 172 12.01 17.49 -6.63
N LEU A 173 12.63 16.81 -7.59
CA LEU A 173 14.02 16.35 -7.53
C LEU A 173 14.77 16.92 -8.71
N GLU A 174 16.06 17.16 -8.52
CA GLU A 174 16.96 17.56 -9.61
C GLU A 174 17.19 16.40 -10.57
N GLU A 175 16.94 16.66 -11.85
CA GLU A 175 17.16 15.73 -12.96
C GLU A 175 18.42 16.13 -13.72
N PHE A 176 19.47 15.33 -13.59
CA PHE A 176 20.67 15.46 -14.42
C PHE A 176 20.50 14.62 -15.68
N LYS A 177 20.42 15.31 -16.82
CA LYS A 177 20.31 14.71 -18.15
C LYS A 177 21.66 14.74 -18.83
N LYS A 178 22.07 13.62 -19.42
CA LYS A 178 23.33 13.54 -20.17
C LYS A 178 23.26 14.35 -21.47
N ASP A 179 22.11 14.33 -22.13
CA ASP A 179 21.84 15.04 -23.37
C ASP A 179 20.95 16.27 -23.10
N LEU A 180 21.09 17.34 -23.91
CA LEU A 180 20.28 18.57 -23.80
C LEU A 180 18.77 18.29 -23.92
N PHE A 181 18.43 17.33 -24.77
CA PHE A 181 17.05 16.90 -25.02
C PHE A 181 16.96 15.39 -24.88
N LEU A 182 15.91 14.91 -24.21
CA LEU A 182 15.58 13.50 -24.11
C LEU A 182 14.28 13.24 -24.84
N ASN A 183 14.21 12.17 -25.62
CA ASN A 183 12.98 11.66 -26.21
C ASN A 183 12.32 10.60 -25.32
N ASP A 184 11.19 10.03 -25.74
CA ASP A 184 10.45 9.05 -24.94
C ASP A 184 11.24 7.77 -24.65
N GLU A 185 12.04 7.29 -25.61
CA GLU A 185 12.87 6.09 -25.45
C GLU A 185 13.96 6.29 -24.39
N ASP A 186 14.41 7.53 -24.19
CA ASP A 186 15.45 7.86 -23.21
C ASP A 186 14.97 7.76 -21.75
N TYR A 187 13.66 7.63 -21.52
CA TYR A 187 13.07 7.41 -20.20
C TYR A 187 12.84 5.93 -19.88
N ARG A 188 13.23 5.01 -20.78
CA ARG A 188 13.14 3.57 -20.48
C ARG A 188 14.12 3.17 -19.38
N VAL A 189 13.65 2.34 -18.47
CA VAL A 189 14.46 1.77 -17.37
C VAL A 189 14.93 0.36 -17.73
N GLU A 190 16.22 0.11 -17.53
CA GLU A 190 16.76 -1.25 -17.50
C GLU A 190 16.89 -1.75 -16.06
N LYS A 191 17.63 -1.00 -15.24
CA LYS A 191 17.86 -1.27 -13.83
C LYS A 191 18.35 0.00 -13.13
N MET A 192 17.55 0.51 -12.19
CA MET A 192 17.97 1.62 -11.33
C MET A 192 19.02 1.18 -10.32
N THR A 193 19.94 2.08 -9.98
CA THR A 193 20.93 1.87 -8.92
C THR A 193 21.17 3.15 -8.13
N PHE A 194 21.66 3.03 -6.91
CA PHE A 194 22.12 4.20 -6.16
C PHE A 194 23.41 4.75 -6.76
N GLY A 195 23.59 6.07 -6.63
CA GLY A 195 24.87 6.71 -6.90
C GLY A 195 25.96 6.22 -5.96
N LYS A 196 27.20 6.62 -6.25
CA LYS A 196 28.35 6.35 -5.39
C LYS A 196 29.12 7.63 -5.15
N ASN A 197 29.64 7.78 -3.94
CA ASN A 197 30.58 8.82 -3.57
C ASN A 197 31.84 8.18 -2.95
N LYS A 198 32.77 9.01 -2.46
CA LYS A 198 34.04 8.54 -1.85
C LYS A 198 33.84 7.59 -0.66
N ASN A 199 32.67 7.66 -0.01
CA ASN A 199 32.34 6.89 1.19
C ASN A 199 31.42 5.68 0.91
N GLY A 200 31.15 5.36 -0.36
CA GLY A 200 30.35 4.21 -0.77
C GLY A 200 29.04 4.60 -1.46
N ILE A 201 27.94 3.94 -1.08
CA ILE A 201 26.62 4.15 -1.70
C ILE A 201 26.06 5.52 -1.27
N ASP A 202 25.66 6.32 -2.25
CA ASP A 202 25.01 7.61 -2.03
C ASP A 202 23.48 7.49 -2.26
N LYS A 203 22.72 7.46 -1.16
CA LYS A 203 21.25 7.35 -1.21
C LYS A 203 20.54 8.66 -1.58
N THR A 204 21.27 9.77 -1.73
CA THR A 204 20.68 11.02 -2.24
C THR A 204 20.57 11.02 -3.77
N ILE A 205 21.15 10.02 -4.44
CA ILE A 205 21.26 9.92 -5.88
C ILE A 205 20.73 8.55 -6.36
N ILE A 206 19.84 8.56 -7.35
CA ILE A 206 19.43 7.39 -8.11
C ILE A 206 19.89 7.58 -9.56
N ILE A 207 20.76 6.68 -10.02
CA ILE A 207 21.06 6.51 -11.44
C ILE A 207 19.87 5.77 -12.04
N TYR A 208 19.04 6.49 -12.79
CA TYR A 208 17.82 5.93 -13.36
C TYR A 208 18.14 5.03 -14.56
N ASN A 209 18.95 5.56 -15.49
CA ASN A 209 19.55 4.84 -16.61
C ASN A 209 20.84 5.57 -17.06
N SER A 210 21.36 5.25 -18.25
CA SER A 210 22.59 5.86 -18.78
C SER A 210 22.45 7.35 -19.16
N LYS A 211 21.23 7.89 -19.22
CA LYS A 211 20.91 9.24 -19.68
C LYS A 211 20.30 10.14 -18.61
N LEU A 212 19.69 9.57 -17.58
CA LEU A 212 18.99 10.30 -16.53
C LEU A 212 19.48 9.87 -15.14
N THR A 213 19.76 10.87 -14.31
CA THR A 213 20.06 10.70 -12.88
C THR A 213 19.14 11.62 -12.07
N LEU A 214 18.55 11.07 -11.01
CA LEU A 214 17.73 11.79 -10.04
C LEU A 214 18.58 12.06 -8.80
N SER A 215 18.59 13.29 -8.30
CA SER A 215 19.41 13.70 -7.17
C SER A 215 18.61 14.51 -6.15
N GLN A 216 19.27 14.87 -5.04
CA GLN A 216 18.68 15.57 -3.89
C GLN A 216 17.49 14.82 -3.27
N ILE A 217 17.57 13.48 -3.24
CA ILE A 217 16.59 12.67 -2.52
C ILE A 217 16.84 12.84 -1.01
N PRO A 218 15.86 13.34 -0.22
CA PRO A 218 16.04 13.47 1.22
C PRO A 218 16.24 12.11 1.88
N LEU A 219 17.17 12.01 2.83
CA LEU A 219 17.50 10.73 3.48
C LEU A 219 16.34 10.22 4.35
N GLU A 220 15.48 11.11 4.82
CA GLU A 220 14.25 10.80 5.55
C GLU A 220 13.30 9.92 4.73
N THR A 221 13.35 9.98 3.39
CA THR A 221 12.57 9.10 2.50
C THR A 221 12.77 7.62 2.81
N TYR A 222 13.97 7.23 3.26
CA TYR A 222 14.28 5.82 3.53
C TYR A 222 13.77 5.31 4.88
N GLN A 223 13.23 6.18 5.73
CA GLN A 223 12.65 5.79 7.03
C GLN A 223 11.29 5.10 6.90
N TYR A 224 10.56 5.35 5.80
CA TYR A 224 9.32 4.63 5.55
C TYR A 224 9.61 3.21 5.01
N ILE A 225 9.62 2.25 5.93
CA ILE A 225 9.86 0.84 5.66
C ILE A 225 8.53 0.09 5.47
N VAL A 226 8.45 -0.69 4.40
CA VAL A 226 7.36 -1.64 4.13
C VAL A 226 7.98 -3.00 3.90
N ASN A 227 7.56 -4.03 4.64
CA ASN A 227 8.06 -5.41 4.45
C ASN A 227 9.61 -5.54 4.41
N GLY A 228 10.31 -4.77 5.26
CA GLY A 228 11.76 -4.87 5.46
C GLY A 228 12.66 -4.10 4.48
N LYS A 229 12.10 -3.29 3.58
CA LYS A 229 12.84 -2.33 2.74
C LYS A 229 12.13 -0.99 2.69
N SER A 230 12.82 0.10 2.35
CA SER A 230 12.14 1.37 2.15
C SER A 230 11.19 1.30 0.95
N ALA A 231 10.13 2.10 0.95
CA ALA A 231 9.21 2.17 -0.19
C ALA A 231 9.94 2.50 -1.51
N LEU A 232 10.96 3.36 -1.46
CA LEU A 232 11.78 3.71 -2.62
C LEU A 232 12.70 2.55 -3.06
N GLU A 233 13.30 1.82 -2.12
CA GLU A 233 14.10 0.62 -2.44
C GLU A 233 13.26 -0.46 -3.13
N TRP A 234 11.98 -0.61 -2.77
CA TRP A 234 11.06 -1.49 -3.50
C TRP A 234 10.90 -1.08 -4.96
N VAL A 235 10.77 0.21 -5.26
CA VAL A 235 10.67 0.69 -6.64
C VAL A 235 11.94 0.34 -7.41
N ILE A 236 13.12 0.63 -6.84
CA ILE A 236 14.43 0.31 -7.43
C ILE A 236 14.57 -1.20 -7.72
N GLU A 237 14.12 -2.04 -6.79
CA GLU A 237 14.23 -3.49 -6.94
C GLU A 237 13.25 -4.09 -7.95
N ARG A 238 12.02 -3.58 -7.99
CA ARG A 238 10.91 -4.13 -8.77
C ARG A 238 10.84 -3.59 -10.19
N TYR A 239 11.17 -2.32 -10.41
CA TYR A 239 11.16 -1.69 -11.74
C TYR A 239 12.52 -1.88 -12.42
N LYS A 240 12.77 -3.13 -12.84
CA LYS A 240 13.90 -3.52 -13.68
C LYS A 240 13.44 -4.59 -14.66
N ILE A 241 14.08 -4.66 -15.82
CA ILE A 241 13.82 -5.73 -16.78
C ILE A 241 14.32 -7.05 -16.16
N THR A 242 13.45 -8.05 -16.14
CA THR A 242 13.80 -9.41 -15.69
C THR A 242 13.32 -10.44 -16.69
N LYS A 243 14.01 -11.58 -16.75
CA LYS A 243 13.62 -12.73 -17.55
C LYS A 243 13.61 -13.96 -16.67
N ASP A 244 12.48 -14.64 -16.59
CA ASP A 244 12.40 -15.91 -15.89
C ASP A 244 13.21 -16.98 -16.63
N LYS A 245 14.02 -17.75 -15.91
CA LYS A 245 14.95 -18.71 -16.52
C LYS A 245 14.24 -19.91 -17.12
N ASN A 246 13.13 -20.33 -16.52
CA ASN A 246 12.45 -21.58 -16.88
C ASN A 246 11.43 -21.36 -18.01
N SER A 247 10.58 -20.35 -17.88
CA SER A 247 9.56 -20.01 -18.87
C SER A 247 10.09 -19.11 -20.00
N GLY A 248 11.21 -18.42 -19.77
CA GLY A 248 11.74 -17.43 -20.71
C GLY A 248 10.93 -16.13 -20.80
N ILE A 249 9.88 -15.98 -19.99
CA ILE A 249 9.00 -14.80 -20.00
C ILE A 249 9.78 -13.58 -19.51
N VAL A 250 9.72 -12.50 -20.30
CA VAL A 250 10.32 -11.21 -19.96
C VAL A 250 9.28 -10.34 -19.26
N ASN A 251 9.65 -9.81 -18.10
CA ASN A 251 8.90 -8.78 -17.40
C ASN A 251 9.62 -7.45 -17.59
N ASP A 252 9.06 -6.62 -18.46
CA ASP A 252 9.55 -5.27 -18.76
C ASP A 252 8.61 -4.22 -18.13
N PRO A 253 9.05 -3.48 -17.10
CA PRO A 253 8.22 -2.47 -16.45
C PRO A 253 7.86 -1.28 -17.35
N ASN A 254 8.60 -1.06 -18.45
CA ASN A 254 8.32 0.02 -19.38
C ASN A 254 7.00 -0.18 -20.13
N ASN A 255 6.48 -1.41 -20.18
CA ASN A 255 5.21 -1.73 -20.84
C ASN A 255 3.99 -1.50 -19.95
N TRP A 256 4.18 -0.96 -18.73
CA TRP A 256 3.08 -0.71 -17.79
C TRP A 256 2.24 0.52 -18.16
N SER A 257 2.84 1.53 -18.79
CA SER A 257 2.20 2.80 -19.11
C SER A 257 2.72 3.36 -20.42
N GLU A 258 1.83 3.98 -21.20
CA GLU A 258 2.18 4.74 -22.40
C GLU A 258 2.90 6.07 -22.07
N ASP A 259 2.79 6.57 -20.83
CA ASP A 259 3.57 7.73 -20.38
C ASP A 259 5.02 7.31 -20.17
N SER A 260 5.89 7.74 -21.09
CA SER A 260 7.34 7.47 -21.06
C SER A 260 7.99 7.88 -19.73
N ARG A 261 7.45 8.91 -19.07
CA ARG A 261 7.94 9.41 -17.78
C ARG A 261 7.25 8.79 -16.57
N TYR A 262 6.37 7.80 -16.75
CA TYR A 262 5.62 7.17 -15.66
C TYR A 262 6.53 6.69 -14.53
N ILE A 263 7.60 5.94 -14.84
CA ILE A 263 8.48 5.34 -13.82
C ILE A 263 9.37 6.41 -13.16
N VAL A 264 9.85 7.40 -13.91
CA VAL A 264 10.56 8.57 -13.35
C VAL A 264 9.67 9.31 -12.35
N ASN A 265 8.44 9.61 -12.76
CA ASN A 265 7.46 10.28 -11.91
C ASN A 265 7.06 9.41 -10.73
N LEU A 266 6.99 8.08 -10.88
CA LEU A 266 6.71 7.16 -9.79
C LEU A 266 7.80 7.23 -8.71
N VAL A 267 9.09 7.26 -9.08
CA VAL A 267 10.19 7.45 -8.12
C VAL A 267 9.98 8.74 -7.32
N LYS A 268 9.75 9.86 -8.02
CA LYS A 268 9.46 11.17 -7.41
C LYS A 268 8.21 11.16 -6.52
N ARG A 269 7.16 10.44 -6.92
CA ARG A 269 5.93 10.30 -6.11
C ARG A 269 6.18 9.49 -4.85
N ILE A 270 6.93 8.39 -4.94
CA ILE A 270 7.27 7.57 -3.77
C ILE A 270 8.15 8.33 -2.78
N VAL A 271 9.02 9.23 -3.24
CA VAL A 271 9.74 10.17 -2.37
C VAL A 271 8.74 11.01 -1.56
N ARG A 272 7.77 11.66 -2.22
CA ARG A 272 6.72 12.44 -1.52
C ARG A 272 5.90 11.58 -0.56
N VAL A 273 5.40 10.43 -1.00
CA VAL A 273 4.62 9.52 -0.15
C VAL A 273 5.40 9.16 1.11
N SER A 274 6.69 8.81 0.97
CA SER A 274 7.51 8.43 2.12
C SER A 274 7.69 9.58 3.12
N LEU A 275 7.94 10.80 2.64
CA LEU A 275 8.11 11.98 3.49
C LEU A 275 6.82 12.35 4.23
N GLU A 276 5.68 12.33 3.54
CA GLU A 276 4.38 12.62 4.16
C GLU A 276 3.99 11.52 5.15
N THR A 277 4.26 10.24 4.84
CA THR A 277 4.06 9.13 5.77
C THR A 277 4.91 9.29 7.03
N VAL A 278 6.20 9.60 6.91
CA VAL A 278 7.09 9.85 8.06
C VAL A 278 6.56 11.01 8.91
N LYS A 279 6.15 12.11 8.26
CA LYS A 279 5.57 13.28 8.94
C LYS A 279 4.30 12.93 9.72
N ILE A 280 3.39 12.15 9.14
CA ILE A 280 2.15 11.76 9.83
C ILE A 280 2.46 10.84 11.00
N VAL A 281 3.33 9.84 10.79
CA VAL A 281 3.73 8.88 11.84
C VAL A 281 4.39 9.58 13.03
N ASN A 282 5.28 10.54 12.77
CA ASN A 282 5.96 11.30 13.83
C ASN A 282 5.01 12.22 14.62
N ASN A 283 3.85 12.56 14.06
CA ASN A 283 2.83 13.39 14.72
C ASN A 283 1.70 12.56 15.36
N LEU A 284 1.77 11.22 15.34
CA LEU A 284 0.80 10.38 16.04
C LEU A 284 0.88 10.63 17.55
N PRO A 285 -0.27 10.72 18.25
CA PRO A 285 -0.25 10.86 19.70
C PRO A 285 0.23 9.56 20.37
N PRO A 286 0.65 9.62 21.64
CA PRO A 286 0.88 8.42 22.44
C PRO A 286 -0.39 7.56 22.49
N LEU A 287 -0.22 6.24 22.52
CA LEU A 287 -1.31 5.27 22.43
C LEU A 287 -2.33 5.48 23.55
N ASN A 288 -1.86 5.72 24.78
CA ASN A 288 -2.68 6.08 25.94
C ASN A 288 -4.00 5.30 25.99
N GLU A 289 -3.93 4.01 26.29
CA GLU A 289 -5.09 3.13 26.19
C GLU A 289 -6.17 3.51 27.22
N ARG A 290 -7.43 3.40 26.82
CA ARG A 290 -8.57 3.47 27.73
C ARG A 290 -8.66 2.16 28.51
N LYS A 291 -8.88 2.27 29.82
CA LYS A 291 -9.03 1.14 30.74
C LYS A 291 -10.50 0.79 30.90
#